data_AF-A0A0V8JKF8-F1
#
_entry.id   AF-A0A0V8JKF8-F1
#
_cell.length_a   1.000
_cell.length_b   1.000
_cell.length_c   1.000
_cell.angle_alpha   90.00
_cell.angle_beta   90.00
_cell.angle_gamma   90.00
#
_symmetry.space_group_name_H-M   'P 1'
#
loop_
_entity.id
_entity.type
_entity.pdbx_description
1 polymer ?
#
loop_
_entity_poly.entity_id
_entity_poly.type
_entity_poly.pdbx_seq_one_letter_code
_entity_poly.pdbx_strand_id
1 'polypeptide(L)' 'MINRTCPLCGKKNGCQHVLKEEEFTCWCAEEEFPDALKAKSSHSCICKSCLQAYKESQREE' A
#
# COMPACT_ATOMS: atom_id res chain seq x y z
N MET A 1 3.43 12.18 11.57
CA MET A 1 3.25 12.57 10.15
C MET A 1 3.10 11.31 9.33
N ILE A 2 2.06 11.15 8.51
CA ILE A 2 1.90 9.97 7.64
C ILE A 2 2.97 10.07 6.55
N ASN A 3 3.91 9.13 6.53
CA ASN A 3 4.93 9.08 5.50
C ASN A 3 4.28 8.64 4.17
N ARG A 4 4.36 9.51 3.15
CA ARG A 4 3.83 9.23 1.81
C ARG A 4 4.81 8.44 0.94
N THR A 5 5.83 7.86 1.55
CA THR A 5 6.81 7.01 0.89
C THR A 5 6.49 5.55 1.16
N CYS A 6 6.49 4.74 0.11
CA CYS A 6 6.32 3.30 0.19
C CYS A 6 7.55 2.69 0.89
N PRO A 7 7.37 1.88 1.94
CA PRO A 7 8.48 1.31 2.70
C PRO A 7 9.24 0.22 1.93
N LEU A 8 8.67 -0.27 0.81
CA LEU A 8 9.27 -1.33 0.00
C LEU A 8 10.17 -0.78 -1.10
N CYS A 9 9.79 0.33 -1.74
CA CYS A 9 10.50 0.85 -2.91
C CYS A 9 11.02 2.29 -2.76
N GLY A 10 10.73 2.97 -1.64
CA GLY A 10 11.18 4.34 -1.39
C GLY A 10 10.52 5.42 -2.27
N LYS A 11 9.58 5.06 -3.15
CA LYS A 11 8.83 5.99 -4.00
C LYS A 11 7.56 6.47 -3.30
N LYS A 12 6.88 7.49 -3.85
CA LYS A 12 5.56 7.92 -3.36
C LYS A 12 4.57 6.76 -3.33
N ASN A 13 3.87 6.57 -2.21
CA ASN A 13 2.91 5.49 -2.02
C ASN A 13 1.54 5.75 -2.66
N GLY A 14 1.23 7.02 -2.98
CA GLY A 14 -0.04 7.39 -3.60
C GLY A 14 -1.24 7.25 -2.66
N CYS A 15 -1.03 7.19 -1.35
CA CYS A 15 -2.13 7.11 -0.39
C CYS A 15 -2.96 8.42 -0.42
N GLN A 16 -4.24 8.26 -0.74
CA GLN A 16 -5.21 9.36 -0.84
C GLN A 16 -6.15 9.46 0.36
N HIS A 17 -5.98 8.62 1.39
CA HIS A 17 -6.81 8.65 2.61
C HIS A 17 -6.74 9.99 3.38
N VAL A 18 -5.79 10.86 3.04
CA VAL A 18 -5.66 12.22 3.57
C VAL A 18 -6.52 13.27 2.84
N LEU A 19 -7.13 12.91 1.70
CA LEU A 19 -8.11 13.74 1.02
C LEU A 19 -9.44 13.52 1.75
N LYS A 20 -9.81 14.46 2.64
CA LYS A 20 -11.06 14.44 3.44
C LYS A 20 -12.30 14.74 2.58
N GLU A 21 -12.35 14.21 1.37
CA GLU A 21 -13.54 14.28 0.53
C GLU A 21 -14.25 12.93 0.70
N GLU A 22 -15.54 13.00 1.04
CA GLU A 22 -16.37 11.87 1.46
C GLU A 22 -16.51 10.79 0.36
N GLU A 23 -16.08 11.10 -0.87
CA GLU A 23 -16.14 10.23 -2.04
C GLU A 23 -14.81 9.55 -2.41
N PHE A 24 -13.69 9.88 -1.76
CA PHE A 24 -12.37 9.33 -2.11
C PHE A 24 -11.91 8.22 -1.16
N THR A 25 -12.41 7.02 -1.41
CA THR A 25 -11.82 5.80 -0.83
C THR A 25 -10.51 5.47 -1.53
N CYS A 26 -9.42 5.34 -0.78
CA CYS A 26 -8.15 4.92 -1.35
C CYS A 26 -8.23 3.44 -1.75
N TRP A 27 -7.69 3.07 -2.92
CA TRP A 27 -7.66 1.69 -3.42
C TRP A 27 -7.15 0.67 -2.39
N CYS A 28 -6.30 1.07 -1.44
CA CYS A 28 -5.78 0.19 -0.40
C CYS A 28 -6.83 -0.25 0.62
N ALA A 29 -8.00 0.39 0.67
CA ALA A 29 -9.11 -0.02 1.53
C ALA A 29 -9.93 -1.17 0.93
N GLU A 30 -9.89 -1.34 -0.39
CA GLU A 30 -10.60 -2.40 -1.11
C GLU A 30 -9.71 -3.60 -1.46
N GLU A 31 -8.41 -3.52 -1.13
CA GLU A 31 -7.43 -4.57 -1.44
C GLU A 31 -7.01 -5.33 -0.18
N GLU A 32 -6.86 -6.64 -0.33
CA GLU A 32 -6.29 -7.48 0.72
C GLU A 32 -4.76 -7.46 0.66
N PHE A 33 -4.13 -7.21 1.82
CA PHE A 33 -2.69 -7.23 1.98
C PHE A 33 -2.24 -8.56 2.61
N PRO A 34 -1.25 -9.27 2.03
CA PRO A 34 -0.61 -10.41 2.68
C PRO A 34 0.01 -10.00 4.03
N ASP A 35 0.00 -10.92 5.00
CA ASP A 35 0.47 -10.62 6.36
C ASP A 35 1.94 -10.20 6.41
N ALA A 36 2.78 -10.77 5.53
CA ALA A 36 4.18 -10.37 5.36
C ALA A 36 4.33 -8.88 4.99
N LEU A 37 3.37 -8.31 4.25
CA LEU A 37 3.36 -6.89 3.89
C LEU A 37 2.77 -6.03 5.00
N LYS A 38 1.77 -6.52 5.75
CA LYS A 38 1.20 -5.81 6.91
C LYS A 38 2.28 -5.50 7.95
N ALA A 39 3.17 -6.45 8.22
CA ALA A 39 4.30 -6.27 9.15
C ALA A 39 5.26 -5.13 8.74
N LYS A 40 5.38 -4.83 7.44
CA LYS A 40 6.24 -3.77 6.90
C LYS A 40 5.52 -2.41 6.77
N SER A 41 4.21 -2.36 6.98
CA SER A 41 3.35 -1.18 6.79
C SER A 41 3.17 -0.33 8.06
N SER A 42 3.90 -0.61 9.14
CA SER A 42 3.65 -0.05 10.48
C SER A 42 3.62 1.48 10.59
N HIS A 43 4.22 2.21 9.64
CA HIS A 43 4.25 3.69 9.66
C HIS A 43 3.90 4.35 8.30
N SER A 44 3.62 3.56 7.26
CA SER A 44 3.44 4.08 5.90
C SER A 44 2.72 3.07 5.00
N CYS A 45 1.79 3.55 4.17
CA CYS A 45 1.12 2.70 3.19
C CYS A 45 2.09 2.19 2.11
N ILE A 46 1.84 0.98 1.63
CA ILE A 46 2.51 0.36 0.47
C ILE A 46 1.82 0.83 -0.82
N CYS A 47 2.60 1.08 -1.88
CA CYS A 47 2.03 1.45 -3.18
C CYS A 47 1.42 0.25 -3.91
N LYS A 48 0.45 0.50 -4.80
CA LYS A 48 -0.27 -0.53 -5.55
C LYS A 48 0.67 -1.46 -6.33
N SER A 49 1.68 -0.87 -6.98
CA SER A 49 2.65 -1.63 -7.77
C SER A 49 3.45 -2.62 -6.93
N CYS A 50 3.85 -2.26 -5.70
CA CYS A 50 4.58 -3.19 -4.84
C CYS A 50 3.68 -4.29 -4.28
N LEU A 51 2.40 -3.99 -4.00
CA LEU A 51 1.44 -5.02 -3.63
C LEU A 51 1.23 -6.02 -4.76
N GLN A 52 1.02 -5.53 -5.99
CA GLN A 52 0.81 -6.38 -7.16
C GLN A 52 2.04 -7.25 -7.46
N ALA A 53 3.24 -6.65 -7.49
CA ALA A 53 4.47 -7.39 -7.70
C ALA A 53 4.67 -8.49 -6.65
N TYR A 54 4.36 -8.21 -5.38
CA TYR A 54 4.43 -9.23 -4.33
C TYR A 54 3.41 -10.36 -4.57
N LYS A 55 2.15 -10.05 -4.89
CA LYS A 55 1.11 -11.05 -5.20
C LYS A 55 1.44 -11.89 -6.43
N GLU A 56 2.13 -11.31 -7.42
CA GLU A 56 2.60 -12.02 -8.61
C GLU A 56 3.73 -12.98 -8.27
N SER A 57 4.75 -12.53 -7.53
CA SER A 57 5.85 -13.40 -7.10
C SER A 57 5.42 -14.56 -6.19
N GLN A 58 4.29 -14.45 -5.49
CA GLN A 58 3.74 -15.52 -4.65
C GLN A 58 2.86 -16.52 -5.41
N ARG A 59 2.51 -16.25 -6.68
CA ARG A 59 1.73 -17.18 -7.52
C ARG A 59 2.59 -18.14 -8.33
N GLU A 60 3.89 -17.92 -8.38
CA GLU A 60 4.86 -18.76 -9.10
C GLU A 60 5.59 -19.76 -8.18
N GLU A 61 5.19 -19.88 -6.91
CA GLU A 61 5.70 -20.84 -5.92
C GLU A 61 4.66 -21.93 -5.63
#